data_AF-A0A2S0U3M0-F1
#
_entry.id   AF-A0A2S0U3M0-F1
#
_cell.length_a   1.000
_cell.length_b   1.000
_cell.length_c   1.000
_cell.angle_alpha   90.00
_cell.angle_beta   90.00
_cell.angle_gamma   90.00
#
_symmetry.space_group_name_H-M   'P 1'
#
loop_
_entity.id
_entity.type
_entity.pdbx_description
1 polymer ?
#
loop_
_entity_poly.entity_id
_entity_poly.type
_entity_poly.pdbx_seq_one_letter_code
_entity_poly.pdbx_strand_id
1 'polypeptide(L)'
;MKYILINILSFTTIISSVLVITSQNPVISVVYLISVFVNAAGYLILSGIGFLGLSYIIVYVGAITVLFLFVIMMINISLTDIIDTGKQYTKNLPLAFVVASLFLFEMFNILPFSFNNVSGLNLIFDTITNFNLFIWNNNELNFVNNIHTTYQSNVADTTFISFSQIEAIGHLIYTYAAILLIICSIILLLSMIAPIFISLNKK
;
A
#
# COMPACT_ATOMS: atom_id res chain seq x y z
N MET A 1 -6.16 -10.01 20.84
CA MET A 1 -4.80 -10.39 20.37
C MET A 1 -4.60 -10.16 18.86
N LYS A 2 -5.49 -10.66 17.98
CA LYS A 2 -5.39 -10.46 16.52
C LYS A 2 -5.15 -9.01 16.08
N TYR A 3 -5.92 -8.05 16.60
CA TYR A 3 -5.80 -6.62 16.26
C TYR A 3 -4.45 -6.01 16.68
N ILE A 4 -3.89 -6.43 17.83
CA ILE A 4 -2.58 -5.97 18.29
C ILE A 4 -1.50 -6.43 17.32
N LEU A 5 -1.59 -7.68 16.84
CA LEU A 5 -0.65 -8.24 15.87
C LEU A 5 -0.75 -7.50 14.52
N ILE A 6 -1.97 -7.21 14.05
CA ILE A 6 -2.18 -6.44 12.83
C ILE A 6 -1.59 -5.02 12.93
N ASN A 7 -1.79 -4.35 14.06
CA ASN A 7 -1.26 -3.00 14.28
C ASN A 7 0.28 -2.98 14.31
N ILE A 8 0.91 -3.97 14.96
CA ILE A 8 2.38 -4.03 14.99
C ILE A 8 2.97 -4.35 13.61
N LEU A 9 2.29 -5.20 12.81
CA LEU A 9 2.70 -5.45 11.42
C LEU A 9 2.57 -4.20 10.56
N SER A 10 1.49 -3.43 10.70
CA SER A 10 1.32 -2.17 9.98
C SER A 10 2.41 -1.15 10.37
N PHE A 11 2.68 -1.00 11.66
CA PHE A 11 3.71 -0.09 12.16
C PHE A 11 5.12 -0.46 11.68
N THR A 12 5.50 -1.75 11.75
CA THR A 12 6.80 -2.21 11.23
C THR A 12 6.90 -2.08 9.70
N THR A 13 5.78 -2.19 8.97
CA THR A 13 5.76 -1.97 7.51
C THR A 13 6.10 -0.52 7.16
N ILE A 14 5.58 0.44 7.93
CA ILE A 14 5.89 1.87 7.75
C ILE A 14 7.35 2.16 8.11
N ILE A 15 7.86 1.60 9.21
CA ILE A 15 9.27 1.78 9.59
C ILE A 15 10.19 1.20 8.52
N SER A 16 9.92 -0.02 8.06
CA SER A 16 10.73 -0.65 7.02
C SER A 16 10.67 0.11 5.70
N SER A 17 9.52 0.66 5.29
CA SER A 17 9.44 1.48 4.07
C SER A 17 10.25 2.78 4.16
N VAL A 18 10.29 3.42 5.32
CA VAL A 18 11.17 4.58 5.55
C VAL A 18 12.64 4.15 5.48
N LEU A 19 13.00 2.99 6.03
CA LEU A 19 14.37 2.45 5.97
C LEU A 19 14.81 2.09 4.54
N VAL A 20 13.89 1.61 3.69
CA VAL A 20 14.16 1.37 2.26
C VAL A 20 14.66 2.66 1.59
N ILE A 21 13.95 3.77 1.80
CA ILE A 21 14.21 5.05 1.13
C ILE A 21 15.45 5.75 1.72
N THR A 22 15.70 5.61 3.02
CA THR A 22 16.79 6.32 3.72
C THR A 22 18.14 5.61 3.62
N SER A 23 18.16 4.32 3.25
CA SER A 23 19.40 3.55 3.19
C SER A 23 20.30 3.92 2.00
N GLN A 24 21.61 4.06 2.27
CA GLN A 24 22.59 4.48 1.26
C GLN A 24 23.12 3.33 0.40
N ASN A 25 23.16 2.11 0.95
CA ASN A 25 23.58 0.94 0.20
C ASN A 25 22.36 0.31 -0.49
N PRO A 26 22.31 0.18 -1.82
CA PRO A 26 21.12 -0.36 -2.48
C PRO A 26 20.85 -1.82 -2.10
N VAL A 27 21.86 -2.61 -1.75
CA VAL A 27 21.65 -3.99 -1.28
C VAL A 27 20.88 -4.01 0.03
N ILE A 28 21.21 -3.11 0.99
CA ILE A 28 20.46 -3.05 2.26
C ILE A 28 19.05 -2.48 2.03
N SER A 29 18.87 -1.56 1.08
CA SER A 29 17.56 -1.05 0.67
C SER A 29 16.63 -2.18 0.22
N VAL A 30 17.13 -3.09 -0.62
CA VAL A 30 16.34 -4.24 -1.11
C VAL A 30 16.00 -5.22 0.00
N VAL A 31 16.90 -5.45 0.97
CA VAL A 31 16.60 -6.29 2.13
C VAL A 31 15.47 -5.69 2.98
N TYR A 32 15.45 -4.36 3.18
CA TYR A 32 14.32 -3.71 3.82
C TYR A 32 13.03 -3.79 2.99
N LEU A 33 13.12 -3.78 1.66
CA LEU A 33 11.97 -3.95 0.76
C LEU A 33 11.36 -5.36 0.89
N ILE A 34 12.20 -6.38 1.02
CA ILE A 34 11.76 -7.75 1.33
C ILE A 34 11.01 -7.76 2.67
N SER A 35 11.53 -7.07 3.69
CA SER A 35 10.86 -6.95 4.99
C SER A 35 9.48 -6.29 4.87
N VAL A 36 9.33 -5.23 4.07
CA VAL A 36 8.03 -4.59 3.79
C VAL A 36 7.03 -5.59 3.22
N PHE A 37 7.40 -6.35 2.18
CA PHE A 37 6.49 -7.31 1.56
C PHE A 37 6.14 -8.49 2.47
N VAL A 38 7.07 -8.96 3.30
CA VAL A 38 6.78 -10.02 4.29
C VAL A 38 5.80 -9.53 5.36
N ASN A 39 5.99 -8.31 5.88
CA ASN A 39 5.06 -7.73 6.84
C ASN A 39 3.68 -7.44 6.21
N ALA A 40 3.63 -6.98 4.96
CA ALA A 40 2.38 -6.81 4.22
C ALA A 40 1.67 -8.15 3.96
N ALA A 41 2.39 -9.20 3.59
CA ALA A 41 1.84 -10.54 3.42
C ALA A 41 1.27 -11.08 4.74
N GLY A 42 2.00 -10.91 5.85
CA GLY A 42 1.52 -11.25 7.18
C GLY A 42 0.25 -10.50 7.56
N TYR A 43 0.18 -9.19 7.25
CA TYR A 43 -1.01 -8.37 7.46
C TYR A 43 -2.22 -8.93 6.69
N LEU A 44 -2.04 -9.26 5.40
CA LEU A 44 -3.11 -9.79 4.55
C LEU A 44 -3.60 -11.17 5.02
N ILE A 45 -2.68 -12.07 5.38
CA ILE A 45 -3.01 -13.39 5.91
C ILE A 45 -3.83 -13.26 7.19
N LEU A 46 -3.41 -12.39 8.12
CA LEU A 46 -4.16 -12.14 9.34
C LEU A 46 -5.51 -11.48 9.07
N SER A 47 -5.60 -10.56 8.10
CA SER A 47 -6.86 -9.94 7.70
C SER A 47 -7.85 -10.94 7.08
N GLY A 48 -7.41 -12.17 6.80
CA GLY A 48 -8.23 -13.25 6.28
C GLY A 48 -8.09 -13.44 4.77
N ILE A 49 -7.27 -12.67 4.07
CA ILE A 49 -7.01 -12.80 2.62
C ILE A 49 -5.73 -13.64 2.39
N GLY A 50 -5.83 -14.93 2.71
CA GLY A 50 -4.70 -15.86 2.68
C GLY A 50 -4.07 -16.04 1.30
N PHE A 51 -4.88 -16.19 0.24
CA PHE A 51 -4.36 -16.38 -1.12
C PHE A 51 -3.50 -15.21 -1.59
N LEU A 52 -3.95 -13.98 -1.35
CA LEU A 52 -3.24 -12.78 -1.78
C LEU A 52 -1.96 -12.57 -0.96
N GLY A 53 -1.98 -12.86 0.33
CA GLY A 53 -0.78 -12.83 1.17
C GLY A 53 0.28 -13.87 0.75
N LEU A 54 -0.12 -15.09 0.42
CA LEU A 54 0.78 -16.12 -0.14
C LEU A 54 1.33 -15.70 -1.51
N SER A 55 0.50 -15.11 -2.37
CA SER A 55 0.92 -14.57 -3.67
C SER A 55 1.97 -13.46 -3.51
N TYR A 56 1.85 -12.60 -2.49
CA TYR A 56 2.87 -11.59 -2.16
C TYR A 56 4.23 -12.21 -1.87
N ILE A 57 4.27 -13.30 -1.11
CA ILE A 57 5.53 -14.00 -0.80
C ILE A 57 6.11 -14.64 -2.06
N ILE A 58 5.31 -15.33 -2.86
CA ILE A 58 5.81 -16.09 -4.02
C ILE A 58 6.25 -15.15 -5.16
N VAL A 59 5.42 -14.17 -5.52
CA VAL A 59 5.65 -13.33 -6.71
C VAL A 59 6.54 -12.13 -6.38
N TYR A 60 6.19 -11.37 -5.34
CA TYR A 60 6.93 -10.14 -5.03
C TYR A 60 8.24 -10.44 -4.30
N VAL A 61 8.19 -11.19 -3.20
CA VAL A 61 9.43 -11.56 -2.49
C VAL A 61 10.24 -12.58 -3.31
N GLY A 62 9.62 -13.66 -3.76
CA GLY A 62 10.32 -14.77 -4.42
C GLY A 62 10.94 -14.42 -5.78
N ALA A 63 10.17 -13.80 -6.69
CA ALA A 63 10.64 -13.54 -8.05
C ALA A 63 11.18 -12.11 -8.23
N ILE A 64 10.35 -11.10 -7.96
CA ILE A 64 10.63 -9.71 -8.34
C ILE A 64 11.80 -9.14 -7.53
N THR A 65 11.75 -9.22 -6.21
CA THR A 65 12.82 -8.62 -5.36
C THR A 65 14.14 -9.39 -5.42
N VAL A 66 14.11 -10.72 -5.59
CA VAL A 66 15.32 -11.53 -5.77
C VAL A 66 16.00 -11.21 -7.10
N LEU A 67 15.24 -11.04 -8.19
CA LEU A 67 15.79 -10.58 -9.47
C LEU A 67 16.44 -9.21 -9.30
N PHE A 68 15.79 -8.30 -8.59
CA PHE A 68 16.32 -6.96 -8.34
C PHE A 68 17.63 -7.00 -7.53
N LEU A 69 17.73 -7.89 -6.52
CA LEU A 69 18.96 -8.11 -5.76
C LEU A 69 20.09 -8.60 -6.66
N PHE A 70 19.83 -9.57 -7.53
CA PHE A 70 20.82 -10.08 -8.48
C PHE A 70 21.32 -8.98 -9.44
N VAL A 71 20.40 -8.20 -10.00
CA VAL A 71 20.74 -7.11 -10.93
C VAL A 71 21.58 -6.04 -10.26
N ILE A 72 21.20 -5.59 -9.06
CA ILE A 72 21.97 -4.56 -8.34
C ILE A 72 23.36 -5.05 -7.98
N MET A 73 23.50 -6.31 -7.56
CA MET A 73 24.81 -6.86 -7.18
C MET A 73 25.74 -7.03 -8.40
N MET A 74 25.18 -7.30 -9.57
CA MET A 74 25.93 -7.39 -10.83
C MET A 74 26.37 -6.03 -11.36
N ILE A 75 25.64 -4.95 -11.04
CA ILE A 75 25.99 -3.60 -11.47
C ILE A 75 26.99 -3.00 -10.47
N ASN A 76 28.17 -2.62 -10.95
CA ASN A 76 29.14 -1.88 -10.14
C ASN A 76 28.71 -0.41 -10.01
N ILE A 77 27.88 -0.12 -9.02
CA ILE A 77 27.52 1.25 -8.62
C ILE A 77 28.54 1.78 -7.61
N SER A 78 29.22 2.87 -7.95
CA SER A 78 30.12 3.58 -7.03
C SER A 78 29.29 4.28 -5.95
N LEU A 79 29.49 3.90 -4.69
CA LEU A 79 28.84 4.55 -3.54
C LEU A 79 29.15 6.06 -3.47
N THR A 80 30.30 6.49 -4.00
CA THR A 80 30.71 7.90 -4.07
C THR A 80 29.77 8.75 -4.92
N ASP A 81 29.31 8.22 -6.07
CA ASP A 81 28.40 8.95 -6.97
C ASP A 81 27.00 9.11 -6.34
N ILE A 82 26.59 8.16 -5.48
CA ILE A 82 25.31 8.19 -4.77
C ILE A 82 25.31 9.29 -3.69
N ILE A 83 26.44 9.49 -3.01
CA ILE A 83 26.55 10.49 -1.91
C ILE A 83 26.58 11.91 -2.47
N ASP A 84 27.26 12.14 -3.60
CA ASP A 84 27.30 13.45 -4.27
C ASP A 84 25.95 13.81 -4.89
N THR A 85 25.23 12.83 -5.45
CA THR A 85 23.85 13.03 -5.92
C THR A 85 22.87 13.21 -4.73
N GLY A 86 23.12 12.52 -3.61
CA GLY A 86 22.38 12.61 -2.34
C GLY A 86 22.20 14.03 -1.79
N LYS A 87 23.25 14.86 -1.88
CA LYS A 87 23.20 16.27 -1.46
C LYS A 87 22.33 17.16 -2.35
N GLN A 88 22.10 16.79 -3.61
CA GLN A 88 21.16 17.52 -4.47
C GLN A 88 19.70 17.14 -4.17
N TYR A 89 19.43 15.90 -3.76
CA TYR A 89 18.07 15.45 -3.41
C TYR A 89 17.50 16.12 -2.16
N THR A 90 18.33 16.41 -1.15
CA THR A 90 17.86 17.12 0.07
C THR A 90 17.44 18.56 -0.22
N LYS A 91 17.90 19.16 -1.32
CA LYS A 91 17.48 20.51 -1.76
C LYS A 91 16.01 20.55 -2.19
N ASN A 92 15.48 19.44 -2.72
CA ASN A 92 14.08 19.34 -3.15
C ASN A 92 13.15 18.75 -2.06
N LEU A 93 13.68 18.45 -0.87
CA LEU A 93 12.90 17.98 0.27
C LEU A 93 11.73 18.91 0.65
N PRO A 94 11.88 20.26 0.69
CA PRO A 94 10.74 21.14 0.95
C PRO A 94 9.65 21.04 -0.13
N LEU A 95 10.03 20.85 -1.40
CA LEU A 95 9.07 20.66 -2.49
C LEU A 95 8.34 19.32 -2.35
N ALA A 96 9.08 18.24 -2.04
CA ALA A 96 8.49 16.93 -1.80
C ALA A 96 7.49 16.96 -0.63
N PHE A 97 7.81 17.71 0.43
CA PHE A 97 6.90 17.90 1.57
C PHE A 97 5.61 18.63 1.16
N VAL A 98 5.71 19.71 0.38
CA VAL A 98 4.52 20.44 -0.12
C VAL A 98 3.63 19.54 -0.97
N VAL A 99 4.23 18.76 -1.89
CA VAL A 99 3.47 17.84 -2.76
C VAL A 99 2.84 16.71 -1.96
N ALA A 100 3.58 16.09 -1.02
CA ALA A 100 3.05 15.04 -0.16
C ALA A 100 1.91 15.56 0.74
N SER A 101 2.05 16.78 1.29
CA SER A 101 1.01 17.41 2.10
C SER A 101 -0.26 17.67 1.30
N LEU A 102 -0.13 18.14 0.06
CA LEU A 102 -1.28 18.40 -0.81
C LEU A 102 -2.00 17.09 -1.19
N PHE A 103 -1.25 16.05 -1.53
CA PHE A 103 -1.81 14.73 -1.83
C PHE A 103 -2.53 14.12 -0.62
N LEU A 104 -1.94 14.21 0.58
CA LEU A 104 -2.58 13.73 1.82
C LEU A 104 -3.87 14.50 2.11
N PHE A 105 -3.88 15.82 1.91
CA PHE A 105 -5.08 16.64 2.09
C PHE A 105 -6.22 16.20 1.16
N GLU A 106 -5.91 15.93 -0.11
CA GLU A 106 -6.91 15.43 -1.07
C GLU A 106 -7.43 14.04 -0.67
N MET A 107 -6.55 13.13 -0.25
CA MET A 107 -6.94 11.81 0.26
C MET A 107 -7.87 11.91 1.48
N PHE A 108 -7.57 12.79 2.44
CA PHE A 108 -8.42 12.97 3.63
C PHE A 108 -9.83 13.48 3.30
N ASN A 109 -9.99 14.31 2.26
CA ASN A 109 -11.31 14.80 1.84
C ASN A 109 -12.14 13.71 1.13
N ILE A 110 -11.51 12.80 0.40
CA ILE A 110 -12.19 11.75 -0.37
C ILE A 110 -12.63 10.59 0.54
N LEU A 111 -11.83 10.27 1.55
CA LEU A 111 -12.09 9.15 2.45
C LEU A 111 -13.12 9.56 3.51
N PRO A 112 -14.23 8.81 3.71
CA PRO A 112 -15.21 9.08 4.76
C PRO A 112 -14.64 8.66 6.12
N PHE A 113 -13.67 9.42 6.63
CA PHE A 113 -13.10 9.21 7.94
C PHE A 113 -14.05 9.75 9.01
N SER A 114 -14.55 8.86 9.87
CA SER A 114 -15.21 9.27 11.11
C SER A 114 -14.17 9.26 12.24
N PHE A 115 -13.73 10.45 12.66
CA PHE A 115 -12.78 10.60 13.77
C PHE A 115 -13.40 10.29 15.13
N ASN A 116 -14.73 10.19 15.22
CA ASN A 116 -15.51 10.12 16.46
C ASN A 116 -15.04 9.09 17.50
N ASN A 117 -14.29 8.05 17.12
CA ASN A 117 -13.91 6.95 18.02
C ASN A 117 -12.40 6.88 18.35
N VAL A 118 -11.58 7.89 18.00
CA VAL A 118 -10.16 7.91 18.37
C VAL A 118 -9.92 8.97 19.46
N SER A 119 -9.85 8.52 20.71
CA SER A 119 -9.72 9.38 21.90
C SER A 119 -8.56 10.39 21.83
N GLY A 120 -7.43 10.00 21.23
CA GLY A 120 -6.26 10.89 21.09
C GLY A 120 -6.39 11.96 20.01
N LEU A 121 -7.12 11.68 18.92
CA LEU A 121 -7.30 12.63 17.81
C LEU A 121 -8.48 13.59 18.09
N ASN A 122 -9.50 13.13 18.82
CA ASN A 122 -10.65 13.95 19.19
C ASN A 122 -10.24 15.20 19.99
N LEU A 123 -9.26 15.12 20.91
CA LEU A 123 -8.82 16.30 21.66
C LEU A 123 -8.16 17.37 20.75
N ILE A 124 -7.38 16.94 19.76
CA ILE A 124 -6.73 17.85 18.82
C ILE A 124 -7.78 18.44 17.86
N PHE A 125 -8.72 17.63 17.38
CA PHE A 125 -9.80 18.12 16.53
C PHE A 125 -10.76 19.04 17.29
N ASP A 126 -11.11 18.72 18.54
CA ASP A 126 -11.94 19.58 19.40
C ASP A 126 -11.26 20.93 19.68
N THR A 127 -9.94 20.95 19.87
CA THR A 127 -9.22 22.23 20.02
C THR A 127 -9.20 23.04 18.73
N ILE A 128 -9.06 22.40 17.57
CA ILE A 128 -9.11 23.06 16.26
C ILE A 128 -10.54 23.57 15.95
N THR A 129 -11.57 22.79 16.25
CA THR A 129 -12.97 23.20 16.03
C THR A 129 -13.37 24.30 16.99
N ASN A 130 -12.97 24.25 18.27
CA ASN A 130 -13.18 25.33 19.22
C ASN A 130 -12.42 26.60 18.84
N PHE A 131 -11.22 26.49 18.27
CA PHE A 131 -10.48 27.64 17.75
C PHE A 131 -11.15 28.23 16.51
N ASN A 132 -11.69 27.40 15.62
CA ASN A 132 -12.50 27.86 14.48
C ASN A 132 -13.83 28.51 14.94
N LEU A 133 -14.45 27.99 15.99
CA LEU A 133 -15.66 28.56 16.62
C LEU A 133 -15.35 29.91 17.30
N PHE A 134 -14.14 30.07 17.84
CA PHE A 134 -13.66 31.33 18.40
C PHE A 134 -13.41 32.40 17.31
N ILE A 135 -13.05 31.99 16.10
CA ILE A 135 -12.83 32.90 14.95
C ILE A 135 -14.13 33.21 14.21
N TRP A 136 -15.04 32.25 14.10
CA TRP A 136 -16.32 32.41 13.40
C TRP A 136 -17.47 32.45 14.41
N ASN A 137 -17.73 33.64 14.93
CA ASN A 137 -18.87 33.89 15.78
C ASN A 137 -20.15 33.75 14.94
N ASN A 138 -20.80 32.58 14.95
CA ASN A 138 -22.22 32.37 14.62
C ASN A 138 -22.71 30.96 15.04
N ASN A 139 -23.52 30.97 16.09
CA ASN A 139 -24.63 30.07 16.46
C ASN A 139 -24.47 28.53 16.31
N GLU A 140 -24.58 27.89 17.48
CA GLU A 140 -25.05 26.53 17.75
C GLU A 140 -25.40 25.65 16.54
N LEU A 141 -24.48 24.74 16.20
CA LEU A 141 -24.80 23.57 15.39
C LEU A 141 -25.38 22.49 16.31
N ASN A 142 -26.71 22.40 16.32
CA ASN A 142 -27.46 21.32 16.94
C ASN A 142 -27.01 19.95 16.40
N PHE A 143 -26.34 19.17 17.24
CA PHE A 143 -26.02 17.76 16.98
C PHE A 143 -27.31 16.92 17.02
N VAL A 144 -27.95 16.75 15.87
CA VAL A 144 -29.02 15.75 15.71
C VAL A 144 -28.39 14.37 15.59
N ASN A 145 -28.33 13.65 16.71
CA ASN A 145 -27.94 12.24 16.81
C ASN A 145 -29.08 11.31 16.32
N ASN A 146 -29.49 11.42 15.06
CA ASN A 146 -30.40 10.44 14.47
C ASN A 146 -29.61 9.38 13.69
N ILE A 147 -29.10 8.40 14.43
CA ILE A 147 -28.56 7.17 13.87
C ILE A 147 -29.74 6.36 13.29
N HIS A 148 -29.99 6.50 11.99
CA HIS A 148 -30.76 5.50 11.26
C HIS A 148 -29.79 4.42 10.78
N THR A 149 -29.59 3.37 11.58
CA THR A 149 -28.97 2.13 11.10
C THR A 149 -29.98 1.39 10.23
N THR A 150 -29.97 1.66 8.93
CA THR A 150 -30.80 0.94 7.97
C THR A 150 -30.15 -0.37 7.53
N TYR A 151 -30.86 -1.45 7.85
CA TYR A 151 -30.89 -2.76 7.20
C TYR A 151 -29.63 -3.61 7.25
N GLN A 152 -29.55 -4.43 8.31
CA GLN A 152 -28.93 -5.73 8.24
C GLN A 152 -29.75 -6.62 7.30
N SER A 153 -29.33 -6.74 6.04
CA SER A 153 -29.85 -7.76 5.14
C SER A 153 -29.29 -9.12 5.57
N ASN A 154 -29.92 -9.74 6.56
CA ASN A 154 -29.86 -11.20 6.71
C ASN A 154 -30.61 -11.80 5.51
N VAL A 155 -29.95 -11.82 4.35
CA VAL A 155 -30.40 -12.66 3.23
C VAL A 155 -30.11 -14.09 3.66
N ALA A 156 -31.17 -14.82 4.02
CA ALA A 156 -31.10 -16.20 4.46
C ALA A 156 -30.65 -17.19 3.36
N ASP A 157 -30.33 -16.69 2.17
CA ASP A 157 -30.14 -17.47 0.94
C ASP A 157 -28.76 -17.28 0.27
N THR A 158 -27.75 -16.75 0.97
CA THR A 158 -26.38 -16.63 0.43
C THR A 158 -25.43 -17.75 0.84
N THR A 159 -25.89 -18.77 1.57
CA THR A 159 -25.02 -19.75 2.24
C THR A 159 -25.21 -21.18 1.76
N PHE A 160 -25.08 -21.44 0.45
CA PHE A 160 -25.11 -22.82 -0.03
C PHE A 160 -23.86 -23.32 -0.75
N ILE A 161 -22.85 -22.47 -1.01
CA ILE A 161 -21.54 -22.93 -1.47
C ILE A 161 -20.45 -22.03 -0.87
N SER A 162 -19.67 -22.55 0.09
CA SER A 162 -18.49 -21.85 0.61
C SER A 162 -17.35 -21.93 -0.41
N PHE A 163 -17.27 -20.97 -1.32
CA PHE A 163 -16.16 -20.87 -2.26
C PHE A 163 -14.85 -20.58 -1.52
N SER A 164 -13.80 -21.32 -1.84
CA SER A 164 -12.45 -20.91 -1.40
C SER A 164 -12.03 -19.62 -2.11
N GLN A 165 -11.12 -18.85 -1.52
CA GLN A 165 -10.67 -17.57 -2.12
C GLN A 165 -10.15 -17.74 -3.54
N ILE A 166 -9.40 -18.81 -3.78
CA ILE A 166 -8.81 -19.10 -5.08
C ILE A 166 -9.87 -19.51 -6.10
N GLU A 167 -10.91 -20.20 -5.64
CA GLU A 167 -12.03 -20.65 -6.48
C GLU A 167 -12.91 -19.47 -6.89
N ALA A 168 -13.21 -18.55 -5.95
CA ALA A 168 -13.95 -17.32 -6.25
C ALA A 168 -13.20 -16.45 -7.27
N ILE A 169 -11.89 -16.25 -7.06
CA ILE A 169 -11.04 -15.48 -7.98
C ILE A 169 -10.95 -16.19 -9.33
N GLY A 170 -10.76 -17.50 -9.34
CA GLY A 170 -10.72 -18.31 -10.57
C GLY A 170 -12.01 -18.18 -11.36
N HIS A 171 -13.16 -18.42 -10.73
CA HIS A 171 -14.47 -18.30 -11.38
C HIS A 171 -14.62 -16.91 -12.02
N LEU A 172 -14.31 -15.84 -11.27
CA LEU A 172 -14.42 -14.46 -11.76
C LEU A 172 -13.47 -14.18 -12.95
N ILE A 173 -12.21 -14.62 -12.86
CA ILE A 173 -11.19 -14.39 -13.88
C ILE A 173 -11.48 -15.19 -15.16
N TYR A 174 -11.91 -16.43 -15.05
CA TYR A 174 -12.10 -17.30 -16.23
C TYR A 174 -13.45 -17.12 -16.94
N THR A 175 -14.52 -16.68 -16.24
CA THR A 175 -15.82 -16.44 -16.89
C THR A 175 -16.05 -14.97 -17.23
N TYR A 176 -16.05 -14.09 -16.24
CA TYR A 176 -16.42 -12.68 -16.43
C TYR A 176 -15.25 -11.82 -16.92
N ALA A 177 -14.06 -12.04 -16.39
CA ALA A 177 -12.86 -11.25 -16.71
C ALA A 177 -11.91 -11.96 -17.71
N ALA A 178 -12.44 -12.86 -18.55
CA ALA A 178 -11.63 -13.64 -19.50
C ALA A 178 -10.82 -12.74 -20.46
N ILE A 179 -11.37 -11.60 -20.88
CA ILE A 179 -10.67 -10.63 -21.73
C ILE A 179 -9.43 -10.03 -21.04
N LEU A 180 -9.51 -9.75 -19.72
CA LEU A 180 -8.38 -9.25 -18.94
C LEU A 180 -7.28 -10.30 -18.80
N LEU A 181 -7.66 -11.58 -18.72
CA LEU A 181 -6.70 -12.70 -18.74
C LEU A 181 -5.95 -12.75 -20.07
N ILE A 182 -6.66 -12.60 -21.20
CA ILE A 182 -6.02 -12.58 -22.54
C ILE A 182 -5.04 -11.41 -22.65
N ILE A 183 -5.43 -10.21 -22.17
CA ILE A 183 -4.53 -9.05 -22.13
C ILE A 183 -3.30 -9.33 -21.25
N CYS A 184 -3.49 -9.95 -20.08
CA CYS A 184 -2.39 -10.34 -19.18
C CYS A 184 -1.42 -11.32 -19.86
N SER A 185 -1.92 -12.28 -20.64
CA SER A 185 -1.09 -13.19 -21.44
C SER A 185 -0.21 -12.44 -22.45
N ILE A 186 -0.76 -11.44 -23.13
CA ILE A 186 0.00 -10.59 -24.07
C ILE A 186 1.07 -9.76 -23.32
N ILE A 187 0.74 -9.23 -22.12
CA ILE A 187 1.70 -8.51 -21.28
C ILE A 187 2.85 -9.44 -20.84
N LEU A 188 2.56 -10.67 -20.44
CA LEU A 188 3.59 -11.65 -20.09
C LEU A 188 4.45 -12.04 -21.29
N LEU A 189 3.85 -12.24 -22.46
CA LEU A 189 4.58 -12.46 -23.71
C LEU A 189 5.54 -11.30 -24.00
N LEU A 190 5.06 -10.06 -23.89
CA LEU A 190 5.88 -8.86 -24.08
C LEU A 190 7.01 -8.78 -23.04
N SER A 191 6.72 -9.10 -21.78
CA SER A 191 7.71 -9.15 -20.70
C SER A 191 8.83 -10.16 -20.95
N MET A 192 8.57 -11.23 -21.70
CA MET A 192 9.59 -12.22 -22.08
C MET A 192 10.37 -11.79 -23.34
N ILE A 193 9.70 -11.24 -24.35
CA ILE A 193 10.33 -10.83 -25.61
C ILE A 193 11.16 -9.55 -25.45
N ALA A 194 10.72 -8.60 -24.63
CA ALA A 194 11.37 -7.29 -24.51
C ALA A 194 12.84 -7.38 -24.02
N PRO A 195 13.18 -8.14 -22.95
CA PRO A 195 14.58 -8.31 -22.54
C PRO A 195 15.43 -8.99 -23.62
N ILE A 196 14.86 -9.94 -24.36
CA ILE A 196 15.56 -10.62 -25.47
C ILE A 196 15.90 -9.60 -26.55
N PHE A 197 14.93 -8.82 -27.02
CA PHE A 197 15.15 -7.83 -28.07
C PHE A 197 16.14 -6.73 -27.66
N ILE A 198 16.08 -6.27 -26.39
CA ILE A 198 16.98 -5.25 -25.85
C ILE A 198 18.41 -5.77 -25.69
N SER A 199 18.58 -7.03 -25.25
CA SER A 199 19.90 -7.63 -25.05
C SER A 199 20.53 -8.21 -26.32
N LEU A 200 19.74 -8.40 -27.38
CA LEU A 200 20.20 -8.95 -28.65
C LEU A 200 21.00 -7.91 -29.44
N ASN A 201 22.32 -7.95 -29.33
CA ASN A 201 23.19 -7.25 -30.27
C ASN A 201 23.08 -7.89 -31.66
N LYS A 202 22.36 -7.22 -32.57
CA LYS A 202 22.41 -7.56 -33.99
C LYS A 202 23.81 -7.28 -34.51
N LYS A 203 24.51 -8.33 -34.94
CA LYS A 203 25.65 -8.21 -35.86
C LYS A 203 25.14 -7.82 -37.25
#